data_AF-A0A947TLU1-F1
#
_entry.id   AF-A0A947TLU1-F1
#
_cell.length_a   1.000
_cell.length_b   1.000
_cell.length_c   1.000
_cell.angle_alpha   90.00
_cell.angle_beta   90.00
_cell.angle_gamma   90.00
#
_symmetry.space_group_name_H-M   'P 1'
#
loop_
_entity.id
_entity.type
_entity.pdbx_description
1 polymer ?
#
loop_
_entity_poly.entity_id
_entity_poly.type
_entity_poly.pdbx_seq_one_letter_code
_entity_poly.pdbx_strand_id
1 'polypeptide(L)'
;MPNNFSGYQKKVIKSYYENLDKIALTKLQDLVTEIYLASTPDKKTRLWKQVASYLKKLKIKDAIAQHILKQQDPKLLARHISDWFKK
;
A
#
# COMPACT_ATOMS: atom_id res chain seq x y z
N MET A 1 20.76 -6.04 -5.50
CA MET A 1 20.73 -6.89 -6.72
C MET A 1 19.59 -6.40 -7.62
N PRO A 2 19.83 -6.09 -8.90
CA PRO A 2 18.76 -5.67 -9.80
C PRO A 2 17.90 -6.89 -10.12
N ASN A 3 16.62 -6.86 -9.76
CA ASN A 3 15.66 -7.92 -10.07
C ASN A 3 15.45 -7.98 -11.59
N ASN A 4 16.22 -8.82 -12.27
CA ASN A 4 16.15 -9.03 -13.71
C ASN A 4 14.94 -9.91 -14.04
N PHE A 5 13.74 -9.36 -13.87
CA PHE A 5 12.50 -10.03 -14.24
C PHE A 5 12.47 -10.20 -15.77
N SER A 6 12.33 -11.45 -16.23
CA SER A 6 12.09 -11.76 -17.65
C SER A 6 10.89 -10.96 -18.17
N GLY A 7 10.85 -10.62 -19.47
CA GLY A 7 9.79 -9.78 -20.05
C GLY A 7 8.36 -10.25 -19.70
N TYR A 8 8.16 -11.56 -19.59
CA TYR A 8 6.92 -12.18 -19.12
C TYR A 8 6.58 -11.83 -17.66
N GLN A 9 7.55 -11.93 -16.75
CA GLN A 9 7.37 -11.61 -15.33
C GLN A 9 7.02 -10.13 -15.12
N LYS A 10 7.62 -9.22 -15.91
CA LYS A 10 7.28 -7.79 -15.87
C LYS A 10 5.81 -7.53 -16.26
N LYS A 11 5.29 -8.24 -17.27
CA LYS A 11 3.89 -8.15 -17.71
C LYS A 11 2.93 -8.65 -16.63
N VAL A 12 3.22 -9.78 -16.01
CA VAL A 12 2.39 -10.34 -14.91
C VAL A 12 2.37 -9.39 -13.72
N ILE A 13 3.52 -8.83 -13.33
CA ILE A 13 3.59 -7.83 -12.24
C ILE A 13 2.79 -6.57 -12.59
N LYS A 14 2.89 -6.08 -13.83
CA LYS A 14 2.14 -4.90 -14.26
C LYS A 14 0.63 -5.15 -14.21
N SER A 15 0.16 -6.22 -14.84
CA SER A 15 -1.26 -6.60 -14.87
C SER A 15 -1.84 -6.84 -13.47
N TYR A 16 -1.04 -7.36 -12.55
CA TYR A 16 -1.44 -7.52 -11.17
C TYR A 16 -1.83 -6.19 -10.50
N TYR A 17 -1.01 -5.14 -10.65
CA TYR A 17 -1.28 -3.84 -10.02
C TYR A 17 -2.39 -3.04 -10.74
N GLU A 18 -2.56 -3.24 -12.05
CA GLU A 18 -3.67 -2.66 -12.83
C GLU A 18 -5.05 -3.16 -12.36
N ASN A 19 -5.10 -4.39 -11.83
CA ASN A 19 -6.35 -5.06 -11.43
C ASN A 19 -6.55 -5.09 -9.90
N LEU A 20 -5.90 -4.19 -9.17
CA LEU A 20 -6.17 -4.05 -7.74
C LEU A 20 -7.64 -3.65 -7.50
N ASP A 21 -8.22 -4.18 -6.42
CA ASP A 21 -9.56 -3.80 -5.95
C ASP A 21 -9.57 -2.29 -5.66
N LYS A 22 -10.20 -1.53 -6.56
CA LYS A 22 -10.23 -0.06 -6.50
C LYS A 22 -10.89 0.45 -5.22
N ILE A 23 -11.87 -0.28 -4.68
CA ILE A 23 -12.55 0.11 -3.44
C ILE A 23 -11.56 -0.01 -2.27
N ALA A 24 -10.79 -1.10 -2.20
CA ALA A 24 -9.76 -1.26 -1.19
C ALA A 24 -8.60 -0.25 -1.34
N LEU A 25 -8.25 0.15 -2.57
CA LEU A 25 -7.29 1.24 -2.80
C LEU A 25 -7.82 2.60 -2.32
N THR A 26 -9.07 2.94 -2.63
CA THR A 26 -9.71 4.16 -2.09
C THR A 26 -9.73 4.13 -0.58
N LYS A 27 -10.02 2.98 0.04
CA LYS A 27 -9.98 2.84 1.50
C LYS A 27 -8.59 3.07 2.10
N LEU A 28 -7.53 2.63 1.42
CA LEU A 28 -6.16 2.98 1.83
C LEU A 28 -5.89 4.48 1.72
N GLN A 29 -6.45 5.17 0.73
CA GLN A 29 -6.34 6.62 0.57
C GLN A 29 -7.09 7.39 1.69
N ASP A 30 -8.28 6.91 2.07
CA ASP A 30 -9.02 7.41 3.24
C ASP A 30 -8.15 7.29 4.51
N LEU A 31 -7.56 6.10 4.73
CA LEU A 31 -6.69 5.83 5.88
C LEU A 31 -5.45 6.72 5.94
N VAL A 32 -4.84 7.08 4.81
CA VAL A 32 -3.73 8.06 4.76
C VAL A 32 -4.17 9.38 5.39
N THR A 33 -5.33 9.87 5.00
CA THR A 33 -5.88 11.14 5.50
C THR A 33 -6.19 11.05 6.99
N GLU A 34 -6.83 9.96 7.42
CA GLU A 34 -7.12 9.72 8.83
C GLU A 34 -5.86 9.63 9.70
N ILE A 35 -4.79 9.00 9.21
CA ILE A 35 -3.49 8.92 9.90
C ILE A 35 -2.87 10.30 10.04
N TYR A 36 -2.97 11.14 8.99
CA TYR A 36 -2.46 12.50 9.00
C TYR A 36 -3.18 13.38 10.04
N LEU A 37 -4.49 13.18 10.20
CA LEU A 37 -5.33 13.93 11.13
C LEU A 37 -5.34 13.34 12.56
N ALA A 38 -4.79 12.14 12.77
CA ALA A 38 -4.80 11.50 14.08
C ALA A 38 -3.81 12.15 15.03
N SER A 39 -4.30 12.65 16.18
CA SER A 39 -3.47 13.31 17.20
C SER A 39 -2.98 12.38 18.30
N THR A 40 -3.53 11.16 18.44
CA THR A 40 -3.15 10.23 19.51
C THR A 40 -2.38 9.00 19.00
N PRO A 41 -1.37 8.51 19.74
CA PRO A 41 -0.62 7.30 19.37
C PRO A 41 -1.51 6.06 19.23
N ASP A 42 -2.52 5.90 20.10
CA ASP A 42 -3.43 4.76 20.05
C ASP A 42 -4.30 4.77 18.79
N LYS A 43 -4.79 5.95 18.38
CA LYS A 43 -5.56 6.09 17.14
C LYS A 43 -4.69 5.76 15.94
N LYS A 44 -3.46 6.31 15.87
CA LYS A 44 -2.50 5.97 14.80
C LYS A 44 -2.23 4.48 14.73
N THR A 45 -2.03 3.82 15.87
CA THR A 45 -1.80 2.37 15.93
C THR A 45 -2.99 1.58 15.38
N ARG A 46 -4.22 1.97 15.71
CA ARG A 46 -5.43 1.33 15.18
C ARG A 46 -5.56 1.52 13.66
N LEU A 47 -5.28 2.73 13.16
CA LEU A 47 -5.29 3.02 11.72
C LEU A 47 -4.24 2.21 10.96
N TRP A 48 -3.02 2.08 11.49
CA TRP A 48 -1.97 1.26 10.89
C TRP A 48 -2.30 -0.24 10.89
N LYS A 49 -3.05 -0.75 11.88
CA LYS A 49 -3.62 -2.11 11.84
C LYS A 49 -4.62 -2.28 10.70
N GLN A 50 -5.45 -1.27 10.44
CA GLN A 50 -6.37 -1.29 9.30
C GLN A 50 -5.61 -1.25 7.97
N VAL A 51 -4.57 -0.42 7.86
CA VAL A 51 -3.67 -0.40 6.69
C VAL A 51 -3.11 -1.79 6.42
N ALA A 52 -2.60 -2.49 7.44
CA ALA A 52 -2.08 -3.85 7.29
C ALA A 52 -3.14 -4.84 6.74
N SER A 53 -4.38 -4.74 7.22
CA SER A 53 -5.49 -5.56 6.72
C SER A 53 -5.79 -5.31 5.25
N TYR A 54 -5.82 -4.04 4.82
CA TYR A 54 -6.07 -3.69 3.42
C TYR A 54 -4.91 -4.04 2.50
N LEU A 55 -3.65 -3.89 2.95
CA LEU A 55 -2.48 -4.34 2.19
C LEU A 55 -2.54 -5.86 1.93
N LYS A 56 -2.97 -6.64 2.93
CA LYS A 56 -3.19 -8.09 2.79
C LYS A 56 -4.34 -8.41 1.86
N LYS A 57 -5.47 -7.69 1.95
CA LYS A 57 -6.63 -7.84 1.05
C LYS A 57 -6.25 -7.58 -0.40
N LEU A 58 -5.46 -6.54 -0.64
CA LEU A 58 -4.89 -6.17 -1.94
C LEU A 58 -3.71 -7.05 -2.35
N LYS A 59 -3.38 -8.10 -1.57
CA LYS A 59 -2.30 -9.06 -1.82
C LYS A 59 -0.95 -8.38 -2.14
N ILE A 60 -0.72 -7.19 -1.56
CA ILE A 60 0.51 -6.43 -1.76
C ILE A 60 1.69 -7.29 -1.32
N LYS A 61 2.74 -7.34 -2.15
CA LYS A 61 3.95 -8.11 -1.86
C LYS A 61 4.45 -7.82 -0.45
N ASP A 62 4.75 -8.87 0.31
CA ASP A 62 5.13 -8.77 1.73
C ASP A 62 6.30 -7.81 1.98
N ALA A 63 7.32 -7.81 1.12
CA ALA A 63 8.45 -6.90 1.23
C ALA A 63 8.02 -5.41 1.20
N ILE A 64 7.02 -5.07 0.37
CA ILE A 64 6.47 -3.71 0.28
C ILE A 64 5.60 -3.42 1.50
N ALA A 65 4.72 -4.36 1.88
CA ALA A 65 3.84 -4.21 3.02
C ALA A 65 4.64 -4.02 4.33
N GLN A 66 5.68 -4.83 4.55
CA GLN A 66 6.57 -4.71 5.70
C GLN A 66 7.35 -3.40 5.70
N HIS A 67 7.83 -2.94 4.54
CA HIS A 67 8.50 -1.65 4.44
C HIS A 67 7.57 -0.50 4.86
N ILE A 68 6.34 -0.49 4.35
CA ILE A 68 5.31 0.50 4.70
C ILE A 68 5.00 0.45 6.21
N LEU A 69 4.72 -0.73 6.75
CA LEU A 69 4.32 -0.92 8.15
C LEU A 69 5.45 -0.66 9.14
N LYS A 70 6.71 -0.83 8.73
CA LYS A 70 7.88 -0.50 9.56
C LYS A 70 8.11 1.00 9.65
N GLN A 71 7.94 1.72 8.53
CA GLN A 71 8.13 3.17 8.51
C GLN A 71 6.98 3.91 9.17
N GLN A 72 5.76 3.38 9.07
CA GLN A 72 4.53 4.04 9.56
C GLN A 72 4.44 5.51 9.12
N ASP A 73 4.93 5.80 7.92
CA ASP A 73 4.91 7.12 7.31
C ASP A 73 3.71 7.24 6.35
N PRO A 74 2.72 8.12 6.64
CA PRO A 74 1.58 8.31 5.75
C PRO A 74 1.98 8.84 4.36
N LYS A 75 3.09 9.58 4.23
CA LYS A 75 3.58 10.07 2.93
C LYS A 75 4.11 8.92 2.06
N LEU A 76 4.81 7.97 2.67
CA LEU A 76 5.28 6.76 1.99
C LEU A 76 4.09 5.93 1.47
N LEU A 77 3.08 5.72 2.32
CA LEU A 77 1.85 5.02 1.93
C LEU A 77 1.13 5.74 0.78
N ALA A 78 0.98 7.06 0.86
CA ALA A 78 0.34 7.87 -0.19
C ALA A 78 1.06 7.76 -1.54
N ARG A 79 2.40 7.72 -1.52
CA ARG A 79 3.22 7.56 -2.73
C ARG A 79 2.96 6.21 -3.39
N HIS A 80 2.96 5.13 -2.61
CA HIS A 80 2.64 3.79 -3.13
C HIS A 80 1.24 3.72 -3.74
N ILE A 81 0.22 4.27 -3.05
CA ILE A 81 -1.15 4.31 -3.55
C ILE A 81 -1.24 5.10 -4.86
N SER A 82 -0.58 6.25 -4.94
CA SER A 82 -0.53 7.07 -6.16
C SER A 82 0.12 6.32 -7.33
N ASP A 83 1.20 5.58 -7.06
CA ASP A 83 1.88 4.76 -8.07
C ASP A 83 0.99 3.59 -8.54
N TRP A 84 0.17 3.02 -7.66
CA TRP A 84 -0.79 1.97 -8.01
C TRP A 84 -1.99 2.51 -8.81
N PHE A 85 -2.42 3.75 -8.57
CA PHE A 85 -3.49 4.38 -9.35
C PHE A 85 -3.07 4.81 -10.76
N LYS A 86 -1.81 5.18 -10.95
CA LYS A 86 -1.28 5.67 -12.24
C LYS A 86 -0.92 4.56 -13.23
N LYS A 87 -1.02 3.29 -12.81
CA LYS A 87 -0.63 2.11 -13.59
C LYS A 87 -1.84 1.47 -14.21
#